data_AF-A0A259LVQ4-F1
#
_entry.id   AF-A0A259LVQ4-F1
#
_cell.length_a   1.000
_cell.length_b   1.000
_cell.length_c   1.000
_cell.angle_alpha   90.00
_cell.angle_beta   90.00
_cell.angle_gamma   90.00
#
_symmetry.space_group_name_H-M   'P 1'
#
loop_
_entity.id
_entity.type
_entity.pdbx_description
1 polymer ?
#
loop_
_entity_poly.entity_id
_entity_poly.type
_entity_poly.pdbx_seq_one_letter_code
_entity_poly.pdbx_strand_id
1 'polypeptide(L)'
;MNQRIPITEITGGFRGRAEVALADSQLRTNFRTAMDSLMKKRADAFPDEEEREGLRELGNHIKARALSRLPDLLEQLEAKLTANGVQVHWAETTEEANQIVHSIIEARQGKLVVKGKSMVSEEMEMNDYLTERGIESLESDMGEYIVQLDNEKPSHIIMPAIHKNRFQVSKLFHDKLGVEETSDVDELIQIGRRTLRKKFLEADVGVSGVNFAIAETGTLLLVENEGNGRMSTTAPGVHIAVTGIEKVVENLRDVVPLLS
;
A
#
# COMPACT_ATOMS: atom_id res chain seq x y z
N MET A 1 -30.56 -19.41 3.79
CA MET A 1 -30.50 -19.30 2.31
C MET A 1 -29.04 -19.32 1.92
N ASN A 2 -28.59 -20.35 1.20
CA ASN A 2 -27.22 -20.42 0.66
C ASN A 2 -27.10 -19.41 -0.50
N GLN A 3 -26.83 -18.15 -0.19
CA GLN A 3 -26.27 -17.24 -1.18
C GLN A 3 -24.85 -17.73 -1.47
N ARG A 4 -24.72 -18.56 -2.51
CA ARG A 4 -23.40 -18.84 -3.10
C ARG A 4 -22.83 -17.49 -3.53
N ILE A 5 -21.57 -17.23 -3.16
CA ILE A 5 -20.79 -16.10 -3.69
C ILE A 5 -20.98 -16.12 -5.22
N PRO A 6 -21.43 -15.03 -5.85
CA PRO A 6 -21.62 -15.00 -7.28
C PRO A 6 -20.29 -15.32 -7.95
N ILE A 7 -20.25 -16.44 -8.68
CA ILE A 7 -19.10 -16.79 -9.51
C ILE A 7 -19.21 -15.88 -10.73
N THR A 8 -18.45 -14.81 -10.74
CA THR A 8 -18.25 -14.02 -11.96
C THR A 8 -17.68 -14.98 -13.01
N GLU A 9 -18.43 -15.25 -14.08
CA GLU A 9 -17.87 -15.95 -15.22
C GLU A 9 -16.65 -15.16 -15.69
N ILE A 10 -15.50 -15.82 -15.75
CA ILE A 10 -14.27 -15.24 -16.31
C ILE A 10 -14.48 -15.10 -17.81
N THR A 11 -15.23 -14.07 -18.21
CA THR A 11 -15.49 -13.72 -19.60
C THR A 11 -14.31 -12.89 -20.11
N GLY A 12 -13.80 -13.23 -21.30
CA GLY A 12 -12.82 -12.43 -22.03
C GLY A 12 -11.34 -12.80 -21.79
N GLY A 13 -10.81 -13.70 -22.61
CA GLY A 13 -9.38 -13.76 -22.94
C GLY A 13 -8.40 -14.17 -21.83
N PHE A 14 -8.84 -14.50 -20.61
CA PHE A 14 -7.95 -14.91 -19.52
C PHE A 14 -7.06 -16.09 -19.92
N ARG A 15 -7.64 -17.15 -20.49
CA ARG A 15 -6.87 -18.33 -20.94
C ARG A 15 -5.81 -17.95 -21.98
N GLY A 16 -6.17 -17.12 -22.97
CA GLY A 16 -5.23 -16.65 -23.99
C GLY A 16 -4.11 -15.77 -23.40
N ARG A 17 -4.44 -14.84 -22.49
CA ARG A 17 -3.43 -14.04 -21.77
C ARG A 17 -2.53 -14.91 -20.91
N ALA A 18 -3.08 -15.94 -20.25
CA ALA A 18 -2.31 -16.89 -19.45
C ALA A 18 -1.37 -17.72 -20.32
N GLU A 19 -1.81 -18.21 -21.48
CA GLU A 19 -0.96 -18.93 -22.44
C GLU A 19 0.21 -18.06 -22.92
N VAL A 20 -0.06 -16.80 -23.29
CA VAL A 20 0.99 -15.84 -23.69
C VAL A 20 1.97 -15.58 -22.55
N ALA A 21 1.47 -15.31 -21.33
CA ALA A 21 2.32 -15.06 -20.17
C ALA A 21 3.17 -16.28 -19.78
N LEU A 22 2.63 -17.50 -19.90
CA LEU A 22 3.38 -18.73 -19.63
C LEU A 22 4.43 -19.05 -20.69
N ALA A 23 4.23 -18.56 -21.92
CA ALA A 23 5.21 -18.67 -23.00
C ALA A 23 6.37 -17.65 -22.87
N ASP A 24 6.17 -16.56 -22.11
CA ASP A 24 7.21 -15.56 -21.86
C ASP A 24 8.28 -16.08 -20.88
N SER A 25 9.40 -16.52 -21.45
CA SER A 25 10.55 -17.02 -20.68
C SER A 25 11.20 -15.95 -19.78
N GLN A 26 11.17 -14.67 -20.18
CA GLN A 26 11.75 -13.58 -19.41
C GLN A 26 10.87 -13.30 -18.19
N LEU A 27 9.56 -13.19 -18.39
CA LEU A 27 8.58 -13.00 -17.32
C LEU A 27 8.72 -14.11 -16.26
N ARG A 28 8.75 -15.37 -16.69
CA ARG A 28 8.91 -16.51 -15.78
C ARG A 28 10.23 -16.49 -15.01
N THR A 29 11.31 -16.05 -15.65
CA THR A 29 12.62 -15.94 -15.01
C THR A 29 12.64 -14.82 -13.97
N ASN A 30 12.05 -13.67 -14.27
CA ASN A 30 11.92 -12.54 -13.34
C ASN A 30 11.17 -12.99 -12.07
N PHE A 31 10.00 -13.62 -12.25
CA PHE A 31 9.20 -14.10 -11.12
C PHE A 31 9.93 -15.14 -10.28
N ARG A 32 10.54 -16.16 -10.91
CA ARG A 32 11.24 -17.21 -10.17
C ARG A 32 12.38 -16.64 -9.33
N THR A 33 13.23 -15.82 -9.94
CA THR A 33 14.39 -15.22 -9.27
C THR A 33 13.97 -14.39 -8.05
N ALA A 34 12.96 -13.55 -8.21
CA ALA A 34 12.49 -12.69 -7.13
C ALA A 34 11.78 -13.48 -6.01
N MET A 35 10.94 -14.45 -6.36
CA MET A 35 10.24 -15.28 -5.37
C MET A 35 11.20 -16.19 -4.59
N ASP A 36 12.16 -16.83 -5.27
CA ASP A 36 13.19 -17.64 -4.60
C ASP A 36 14.02 -16.77 -3.64
N SER A 37 14.36 -15.54 -4.04
CA SER A 37 15.05 -14.60 -3.15
C SER A 37 14.21 -14.20 -1.94
N LEU A 38 12.91 -13.97 -2.08
CA LEU A 38 12.04 -13.63 -0.95
C LEU A 38 11.88 -14.80 0.01
N MET A 39 11.66 -16.01 -0.53
CA MET A 39 11.55 -17.23 0.29
C MET A 39 12.83 -17.48 1.07
N LYS A 40 13.99 -17.29 0.44
CA LYS A 40 15.28 -17.38 1.12
C LYS A 40 15.43 -16.33 2.21
N LYS A 41 15.18 -15.04 1.92
CA LYS A 41 15.26 -13.97 2.93
C LYS A 41 14.33 -14.21 4.12
N ARG A 42 13.13 -14.76 3.87
CA ARG A 42 12.21 -15.14 4.95
C ARG A 42 12.77 -16.28 5.80
N ALA A 43 13.33 -17.32 5.18
CA ALA A 43 13.96 -18.41 5.92
C ALA A 43 15.17 -17.94 6.74
N ASP A 44 15.98 -17.03 6.18
CA ASP A 44 17.13 -16.43 6.86
C ASP A 44 16.69 -15.54 8.05
N ALA A 45 15.54 -14.87 7.94
CA ALA A 45 14.97 -14.02 8.99
C ALA A 45 14.32 -14.82 10.14
N PHE A 46 13.81 -16.02 9.85
CA PHE A 46 13.18 -16.92 10.83
C PHE A 46 13.87 -18.29 10.84
N PRO A 47 15.13 -18.38 11.28
CA PRO A 47 15.91 -19.63 11.24
C PRO A 47 15.48 -20.65 12.29
N ASP A 48 14.85 -20.20 13.39
CA ASP A 48 14.32 -21.05 14.45
C ASP A 48 12.82 -21.31 14.22
N GLU A 49 12.49 -22.58 13.96
CA GLU A 49 11.13 -23.01 13.66
C GLU A 49 10.21 -22.94 14.89
N GLU A 50 10.72 -23.22 16.09
CA GLU A 50 9.92 -23.18 17.33
C GLU A 50 9.58 -21.74 17.69
N GLU A 51 10.56 -20.84 17.60
CA GLU A 51 10.34 -19.40 17.78
C GLU A 51 9.33 -18.86 16.76
N ARG A 52 9.49 -19.23 15.48
CA ARG A 52 8.60 -18.80 14.38
C ARG A 52 7.16 -19.25 14.60
N GLU A 53 6.95 -20.50 15.01
CA GLU A 53 5.60 -21.01 15.31
C GLU A 53 5.03 -20.39 16.59
N GLY A 54 5.85 -20.16 17.62
CA GLY A 54 5.44 -19.44 18.83
C GLY A 54 4.97 -18.01 18.55
N LEU A 55 5.70 -17.26 17.71
CA LEU A 55 5.29 -15.93 17.25
C LEU A 55 3.98 -15.96 16.47
N ARG A 56 3.80 -16.98 15.61
CA ARG A 56 2.56 -17.16 14.83
C ARG A 56 1.36 -17.42 15.74
N GLU A 57 1.49 -18.29 16.74
CA GLU A 57 0.43 -18.54 17.73
C GLU A 57 0.12 -17.31 18.57
N LEU A 58 1.14 -16.60 19.05
CA LEU A 58 0.98 -15.36 19.81
C LEU A 58 0.24 -14.29 18.99
N GLY A 59 0.65 -14.08 17.74
CA GLY A 59 -0.01 -13.14 16.83
C GLY A 59 -1.48 -13.51 16.58
N ASN A 60 -1.77 -14.80 16.40
CA ASN A 60 -3.15 -15.29 16.27
C ASN A 60 -3.98 -15.00 17.52
N HIS A 61 -3.46 -15.24 18.73
CA HIS A 61 -4.17 -14.94 19.98
C HIS A 61 -4.45 -13.45 20.14
N ILE A 62 -3.47 -12.59 19.80
CA ILE A 62 -3.64 -11.13 19.84
C ILE A 62 -4.75 -10.68 18.88
N LYS A 63 -4.72 -11.14 17.62
CA LYS A 63 -5.74 -10.78 16.64
C LYS A 63 -7.11 -11.34 17.00
N ALA A 64 -7.19 -12.57 17.49
CA ALA A 64 -8.44 -13.17 17.94
C ALA A 64 -9.05 -12.39 19.12
N ARG A 65 -8.23 -11.99 20.09
CA ARG A 65 -8.68 -11.13 21.20
C ARG A 65 -9.22 -9.80 20.70
N ALA A 66 -8.47 -9.11 19.83
CA ALA A 66 -8.91 -7.83 19.26
C ALA A 66 -10.26 -7.97 18.51
N LEU A 67 -10.41 -9.00 17.68
CA LEU A 67 -11.65 -9.24 16.94
C LEU A 67 -12.84 -9.54 17.86
N SER A 68 -12.62 -10.26 18.96
CA SER A 68 -13.69 -10.59 19.93
C SER A 68 -14.28 -9.36 20.63
N ARG A 69 -13.56 -8.24 20.65
CA ARG A 69 -13.95 -6.97 21.27
C ARG A 69 -13.97 -5.81 20.28
N LEU A 70 -14.08 -6.13 18.99
CA LEU A 70 -13.90 -5.16 17.91
C LEU A 70 -14.78 -3.90 18.09
N PRO A 71 -16.10 -3.99 18.37
CA PRO A 71 -16.92 -2.79 18.55
C PRO A 71 -16.40 -1.86 19.65
N ASP A 72 -16.10 -2.39 20.83
CA ASP A 72 -15.60 -1.60 21.97
C ASP A 72 -14.24 -0.97 21.67
N LEU A 73 -13.35 -1.72 20.99
CA LEU A 73 -12.01 -1.23 20.63
C LEU A 73 -12.07 -0.13 19.56
N LEU A 74 -13.03 -0.19 18.65
CA LEU A 74 -13.25 0.84 17.64
C LEU A 74 -13.72 2.16 18.25
N GLU A 75 -14.71 2.11 19.16
CA GLU A 75 -15.15 3.30 19.91
C GLU A 75 -14.03 3.88 20.78
N GLN A 76 -13.27 3.02 21.46
CA GLN A 76 -12.12 3.44 22.24
C GLN A 76 -11.05 4.11 21.37
N LEU A 77 -10.72 3.51 20.22
CA LEU A 77 -9.76 4.05 19.28
C LEU A 77 -10.20 5.42 18.77
N GLU A 78 -11.45 5.58 18.37
CA GLU A 78 -12.01 6.85 17.91
C GLU A 78 -11.91 7.93 18.99
N ALA A 79 -12.30 7.61 20.22
CA ALA A 79 -12.20 8.54 21.33
C ALA A 79 -10.75 9.00 21.59
N LYS A 80 -9.79 8.08 21.51
CA LYS A 80 -8.36 8.40 21.70
C LYS A 80 -7.77 9.18 20.53
N LEU A 81 -8.09 8.83 19.29
CA LEU A 81 -7.68 9.56 18.10
C LEU A 81 -8.21 11.00 18.13
N THR A 82 -9.50 11.17 18.46
CA THR A 82 -10.14 12.48 18.59
C THR A 82 -9.48 13.31 19.70
N ALA A 83 -9.18 12.70 20.85
CA ALA A 83 -8.45 13.37 21.93
C ALA A 83 -7.03 13.80 21.51
N ASN A 84 -6.40 13.08 20.57
CA ASN A 84 -5.11 13.41 19.97
C ASN A 84 -5.22 14.43 18.82
N GLY A 85 -6.41 14.96 18.54
CA GLY A 85 -6.65 15.96 17.49
C GLY A 85 -6.83 15.37 16.08
N VAL A 86 -6.98 14.05 15.96
CA VAL A 86 -7.29 13.39 14.69
C VAL A 86 -8.81 13.42 14.47
N GLN A 87 -9.23 13.82 13.27
CA GLN A 87 -10.63 13.71 12.87
C GLN A 87 -10.90 12.31 12.32
N VAL A 88 -11.83 11.58 12.96
CA VAL A 88 -12.19 10.22 12.57
C VAL A 88 -13.43 10.25 11.67
N HIS A 89 -13.36 9.49 10.58
CA HIS A 89 -14.47 9.31 9.65
C HIS A 89 -14.73 7.82 9.46
N TRP A 90 -15.99 7.42 9.57
CA TRP A 90 -16.46 6.07 9.29
C TRP A 90 -17.02 6.00 7.88
N ALA A 91 -16.76 4.88 7.19
CA ALA A 91 -17.34 4.60 5.89
C ALA A 91 -17.71 3.12 5.81
N GLU A 92 -18.93 2.83 5.36
CA GLU A 92 -19.42 1.46 5.17
C GLU A 92 -19.09 0.92 3.77
N THR A 93 -18.80 1.81 2.81
CA THR A 93 -18.53 1.45 1.41
C THR A 93 -17.30 2.16 0.87
N THR A 94 -16.70 1.60 -0.19
CA THR A 94 -15.58 2.23 -0.91
C THR A 94 -15.97 3.57 -1.52
N GLU A 95 -17.20 3.70 -2.02
CA GLU A 95 -17.73 4.96 -2.56
C GLU A 95 -17.81 6.04 -1.48
N GLU A 96 -18.38 5.72 -0.30
CA GLU A 96 -18.44 6.66 0.82
C GLU A 96 -17.04 7.07 1.29
N ALA A 97 -16.12 6.11 1.40
CA ALA A 97 -14.74 6.38 1.76
C ALA A 97 -14.06 7.33 0.75
N ASN A 98 -14.26 7.11 -0.55
CA ASN A 98 -13.75 8.00 -1.60
C ASN A 98 -14.38 9.40 -1.53
N GLN A 99 -15.69 9.50 -1.28
CA GLN A 99 -16.37 10.79 -1.12
C GLN A 99 -15.82 11.58 0.07
N ILE A 100 -15.57 10.92 1.19
CA ILE A 100 -14.95 11.55 2.38
C ILE A 100 -13.55 12.06 2.03
N VAL A 101 -12.70 11.20 1.47
CA VAL A 101 -11.33 11.58 1.06
C VAL A 101 -11.37 12.77 0.10
N HIS A 102 -12.23 12.71 -0.92
CA HIS A 102 -12.40 13.78 -1.89
C HIS A 102 -12.84 15.09 -1.24
N SER A 103 -13.82 15.05 -0.32
CA SER A 103 -14.30 16.25 0.38
C SER A 103 -13.21 16.93 1.21
N ILE A 104 -12.31 16.15 1.82
CA ILE A 104 -11.17 16.66 2.59
C ILE A 104 -10.17 17.36 1.65
N ILE A 105 -9.90 16.77 0.48
CA ILE A 105 -9.01 17.34 -0.54
C ILE A 105 -9.62 18.64 -1.10
N GLU A 106 -10.91 18.64 -1.46
CA GLU A 106 -11.61 19.81 -1.99
C GLU A 106 -11.65 20.97 -0.99
N ALA A 107 -11.87 20.69 0.30
CA ALA A 107 -11.86 21.70 1.36
C ALA A 107 -10.50 22.42 1.47
N ARG A 108 -9.43 21.78 0.99
CA ARG A 108 -8.07 22.35 0.90
C ARG A 108 -7.73 22.91 -0.48
N GLN A 109 -8.66 22.84 -1.43
CA GLN A 109 -8.43 23.16 -2.84
C GLN A 109 -7.24 22.37 -3.42
N GLY A 110 -6.99 21.16 -2.89
CA GLY A 110 -5.87 20.33 -3.25
C GLY A 110 -6.00 19.77 -4.67
N LYS A 111 -4.89 19.69 -5.39
CA LYS A 111 -4.80 19.15 -6.74
C LYS A 111 -3.76 18.06 -6.88
N LEU A 112 -2.83 17.95 -5.93
CA LEU A 112 -1.80 16.93 -5.91
C LEU A 112 -1.86 16.15 -4.60
N VAL A 113 -2.11 14.85 -4.72
CA VAL A 113 -2.08 13.87 -3.65
C VAL A 113 -0.86 13.00 -3.82
N VAL A 114 -0.11 12.77 -2.73
CA VAL A 114 0.93 11.76 -2.71
C VAL A 114 0.56 10.65 -1.74
N LYS A 115 0.55 9.42 -2.26
CA LYS A 115 0.02 8.25 -1.58
C LYS A 115 1.13 7.25 -1.25
N GLY A 116 1.23 6.88 0.01
CA GLY A 116 1.91 5.67 0.46
C GLY A 116 1.13 4.43 0.08
N LYS A 117 1.84 3.32 -0.15
CA LYS A 117 1.23 2.04 -0.49
C LYS A 117 0.15 1.65 0.54
N SER A 118 -1.06 1.39 0.07
CA SER A 118 -2.16 0.90 0.90
C SER A 118 -3.12 0.04 0.09
N MET A 119 -3.26 -1.22 0.50
CA MET A 119 -4.22 -2.15 -0.14
C MET A 119 -5.65 -1.61 -0.07
N VAL A 120 -6.02 -0.91 1.01
CA VAL A 120 -7.35 -0.34 1.17
C VAL A 120 -7.63 0.72 0.10
N SER A 121 -6.65 1.59 -0.18
CA SER A 121 -6.81 2.60 -1.24
C SER A 121 -6.86 1.99 -2.65
N GLU A 122 -6.20 0.84 -2.86
CA GLU A 122 -6.29 0.10 -4.13
C GLU A 122 -7.67 -0.55 -4.29
N GLU A 123 -8.20 -1.17 -3.23
CA GLU A 123 -9.56 -1.73 -3.22
C GLU A 123 -10.65 -0.68 -3.39
N MET A 124 -10.38 0.56 -2.95
CA MET A 124 -11.25 1.72 -3.19
C MET A 124 -11.13 2.29 -4.61
N GLU A 125 -10.16 1.84 -5.43
CA GLU A 125 -9.84 2.47 -6.72
C GLU A 125 -9.61 3.98 -6.60
N MET A 126 -9.03 4.42 -5.49
CA MET A 126 -8.94 5.83 -5.10
C MET A 126 -8.24 6.69 -6.17
N ASN A 127 -7.18 6.16 -6.79
CA ASN A 127 -6.44 6.89 -7.83
C ASN A 127 -7.33 7.20 -9.04
N ASP A 128 -8.11 6.21 -9.49
CA ASP A 128 -9.02 6.37 -10.63
C ASP A 128 -10.14 7.35 -10.26
N TYR A 129 -10.73 7.21 -9.07
CA TYR A 129 -11.77 8.11 -8.54
C TYR A 129 -11.33 9.59 -8.49
N LEU A 130 -10.12 9.85 -7.98
CA LEU A 130 -9.56 11.20 -7.88
C LEU A 130 -9.15 11.77 -9.24
N THR A 131 -8.61 10.92 -10.13
CA THR A 131 -8.20 11.33 -11.49
C THR A 131 -9.40 11.82 -12.31
N GLU A 132 -10.53 11.13 -12.24
CA GLU A 132 -11.79 11.55 -12.89
C GLU A 132 -12.27 12.93 -12.44
N ARG A 133 -11.83 13.39 -11.26
CA ARG A 133 -12.17 14.69 -10.66
C ARG A 133 -11.06 15.73 -10.83
N GLY A 134 -10.03 15.43 -11.63
CA GLY A 134 -8.94 16.35 -11.94
C GLY A 134 -7.92 16.53 -10.81
N ILE A 135 -7.87 15.58 -9.86
CA ILE A 135 -6.86 15.52 -8.80
C ILE A 135 -5.80 14.52 -9.21
N GLU A 136 -4.55 14.97 -9.31
CA GLU A 136 -3.41 14.09 -9.56
C GLU A 136 -3.09 13.31 -8.29
N SER A 137 -3.15 11.97 -8.35
CA SER A 137 -2.73 11.08 -7.26
C SER A 137 -1.48 10.31 -7.67
N LEU A 138 -0.42 10.42 -6.88
CA LEU A 138 0.88 9.84 -7.18
C LEU A 138 1.29 8.79 -6.13
N GLU A 139 1.67 7.60 -6.58
CA GLU A 139 2.27 6.60 -5.72
C GLU A 139 3.70 6.97 -5.32
N SER A 140 3.99 6.82 -4.04
CA SER A 140 5.28 7.15 -3.44
C SER A 140 6.23 5.95 -3.31
N ASP A 141 5.73 4.74 -3.50
CA ASP A 141 6.53 3.52 -3.63
C ASP A 141 7.14 3.44 -5.02
N MET A 142 8.44 3.14 -5.13
CA MET A 142 9.13 3.13 -6.42
C MET A 142 8.52 2.14 -7.40
N GLY A 143 8.17 0.95 -6.91
CA GLY A 143 7.58 -0.08 -7.74
C GLY A 143 6.18 0.30 -8.19
N GLU A 144 5.37 0.86 -7.29
CA GLU A 144 4.03 1.36 -7.64
C GLU A 144 4.11 2.54 -8.62
N TYR A 145 5.06 3.44 -8.42
CA TYR A 145 5.30 4.57 -9.32
C TYR A 145 5.69 4.10 -10.73
N ILE A 146 6.54 3.07 -10.85
CA ILE A 146 6.92 2.48 -12.14
C ILE A 146 5.69 1.93 -12.87
N VAL A 147 4.82 1.15 -12.20
CA VAL A 147 3.63 0.59 -12.85
C VAL A 147 2.61 1.69 -13.18
N GLN A 148 2.49 2.71 -12.33
CA GLN A 148 1.65 3.88 -12.59
C GLN A 148 2.11 4.66 -13.82
N LEU A 149 3.41 4.93 -13.96
CA LEU A 149 3.97 5.62 -15.13
C LEU A 149 3.70 4.89 -16.45
N ASP A 150 3.63 3.56 -16.40
CA ASP A 150 3.35 2.71 -17.55
C ASP A 150 1.87 2.40 -17.75
N ASN A 151 0.98 2.91 -16.89
CA ASN A 151 -0.45 2.59 -16.85
C ASN A 151 -0.74 1.08 -16.78
N GLU A 152 0.05 0.36 -16.00
CA GLU A 152 -0.11 -1.07 -15.75
C GLU A 152 -0.61 -1.33 -14.32
N LYS A 153 -1.22 -2.50 -14.11
CA LYS A 153 -1.57 -2.97 -12.77
C LYS A 153 -0.37 -3.70 -12.14
N PRO A 154 -0.22 -3.68 -10.81
CA PRO A 154 0.88 -4.35 -10.12
C PRO A 154 0.80 -5.87 -10.26
N SER A 155 1.96 -6.51 -10.45
CA SER A 155 2.08 -7.96 -10.63
C SER A 155 2.23 -8.74 -9.32
N HIS A 156 2.63 -8.09 -8.23
CA HIS A 156 2.82 -8.71 -6.92
C HIS A 156 2.61 -7.70 -5.79
N ILE A 157 1.96 -8.13 -4.71
CA ILE A 157 1.56 -7.25 -3.59
C ILE A 157 2.76 -6.54 -2.97
N ILE A 158 3.90 -7.21 -2.79
CA ILE A 158 5.10 -6.60 -2.18
C ILE A 158 6.04 -5.97 -3.22
N MET A 159 6.01 -6.45 -4.47
CA MET A 159 6.98 -6.09 -5.52
C MET A 159 6.21 -5.79 -6.81
N PRO A 160 5.49 -4.65 -6.88
CA PRO A 160 4.49 -4.39 -7.91
C PRO A 160 5.05 -4.43 -9.34
N ALA A 161 6.30 -4.00 -9.53
CA ALA A 161 6.98 -4.00 -10.83
C ALA A 161 7.85 -5.25 -11.11
N ILE A 162 7.65 -6.38 -10.41
CA ILE A 162 8.46 -7.62 -10.54
C ILE A 162 8.59 -8.13 -11.98
N HIS A 163 7.62 -7.85 -12.84
CA HIS A 163 7.62 -8.26 -14.24
C HIS A 163 8.55 -7.42 -15.11
N LYS A 164 9.00 -6.24 -14.65
CA LYS A 164 9.89 -5.35 -15.39
C LYS A 164 11.35 -5.52 -14.96
N ASN A 165 12.25 -5.59 -15.94
CA ASN A 165 13.68 -5.55 -15.70
C ASN A 165 14.23 -4.11 -15.76
N ARG A 166 15.47 -3.91 -15.31
CA ARG A 166 16.13 -2.59 -15.27
C ARG A 166 16.19 -1.87 -16.62
N PHE A 167 16.31 -2.59 -17.73
CA PHE A 167 16.37 -1.98 -19.07
C PHE A 167 15.00 -1.44 -19.49
N GLN A 168 13.92 -2.18 -19.18
CA GLN A 168 12.55 -1.71 -19.39
C GLN A 168 12.24 -0.48 -18.53
N VAL A 169 12.68 -0.47 -17.27
CA VAL A 169 12.53 0.69 -16.37
C VAL A 169 13.33 1.90 -16.88
N SER A 170 14.56 1.71 -17.34
CA SER A 170 15.38 2.77 -17.94
C SER A 170 14.69 3.43 -19.12
N LYS A 171 14.20 2.62 -20.07
CA LYS A 171 13.48 3.13 -21.22
C LYS A 171 12.20 3.88 -20.83
N LEU A 172 11.44 3.34 -19.87
CA LEU A 172 10.23 4.00 -19.35
C LEU A 172 10.57 5.38 -18.75
N PHE A 173 11.63 5.48 -17.96
CA PHE A 173 12.06 6.77 -17.39
C PHE A 173 12.53 7.74 -18.47
N HIS A 174 13.24 7.27 -19.50
CA HIS A 174 13.59 8.10 -20.65
C HIS A 174 12.34 8.67 -21.33
N ASP A 175 11.40 7.79 -21.69
CA ASP A 175 10.19 8.16 -22.44
C ASP A 175 9.25 9.08 -21.64
N LYS A 176 9.16 8.89 -20.31
CA LYS A 176 8.19 9.62 -19.45
C LYS A 176 8.79 10.82 -18.72
N LEU A 177 10.07 10.77 -18.38
CA LEU A 177 10.74 11.79 -17.55
C LEU A 177 11.81 12.57 -18.32
N GLY A 178 12.17 12.16 -19.54
CA GLY A 178 13.17 12.85 -20.37
C GLY A 178 14.60 12.74 -19.82
N VAL A 179 14.91 11.68 -19.08
CA VAL A 179 16.26 11.40 -18.55
C VAL A 179 17.04 10.48 -19.51
N GLU A 180 18.37 10.53 -19.51
CA GLU A 180 19.17 9.60 -20.30
C GLU A 180 18.97 8.15 -19.84
N GLU A 181 18.99 7.21 -20.80
CA GLU A 181 18.93 5.78 -20.48
C GLU A 181 20.20 5.34 -19.73
N THR A 182 20.03 4.50 -18.72
CA THR A 182 21.12 3.94 -17.93
C THR A 182 20.85 2.48 -17.60
N SER A 183 21.93 1.70 -17.51
CA SER A 183 21.86 0.31 -17.04
C SER A 183 22.21 0.16 -15.56
N ASP A 184 22.59 1.26 -14.91
CA ASP A 184 22.90 1.30 -13.48
C ASP A 184 21.61 1.35 -12.66
N VAL A 185 21.41 0.33 -11.83
CA VAL A 185 20.23 0.21 -10.96
C VAL A 185 20.20 1.30 -9.90
N ASP A 186 21.36 1.68 -9.36
CA ASP A 186 21.43 2.71 -8.32
C ASP A 186 21.06 4.08 -8.92
N GLU A 187 21.49 4.35 -10.15
CA GLU A 187 21.12 5.56 -10.86
C GLU A 187 19.61 5.62 -11.15
N LEU A 188 18.98 4.53 -11.59
CA LEU A 188 17.53 4.45 -11.78
C LEU A 188 16.78 4.76 -10.48
N ILE A 189 17.21 4.18 -9.36
CA ILE A 189 16.62 4.46 -8.04
C ILE A 189 16.77 5.95 -7.71
N GLN A 190 17.94 6.56 -7.94
CA GLN A 190 18.15 7.98 -7.67
C GLN A 190 17.31 8.89 -8.58
N ILE A 191 17.10 8.52 -9.84
CA ILE A 191 16.20 9.24 -10.75
C ILE A 191 14.78 9.27 -10.16
N GLY A 192 14.21 8.10 -9.86
CA GLY A 192 12.86 8.03 -9.31
C GLY A 192 12.74 8.76 -7.97
N ARG A 193 13.73 8.63 -7.07
CA ARG A 193 13.73 9.34 -5.78
C ARG A 193 13.80 10.85 -5.93
N ARG A 194 14.57 11.39 -6.88
CA ARG A 194 14.62 12.83 -7.16
C ARG A 194 13.26 13.34 -7.64
N THR A 195 12.61 12.60 -8.53
CA THR A 195 11.28 12.94 -9.05
C THR A 195 10.24 12.93 -7.93
N LEU A 196 10.17 11.85 -7.14
CA LEU A 196 9.23 11.72 -6.02
C LEU A 196 9.46 12.77 -4.93
N ARG A 197 10.72 13.13 -4.63
CA ARG A 197 11.05 14.19 -3.65
C ARG A 197 10.44 15.54 -3.99
N LYS A 198 10.49 15.93 -5.27
CA LYS A 198 9.86 17.17 -5.71
C LYS A 198 8.35 17.11 -5.50
N LYS A 199 7.73 15.98 -5.87
CA LYS A 199 6.29 15.75 -5.71
C LYS A 199 5.85 15.76 -4.25
N PHE A 200 6.61 15.16 -3.31
CA PHE A 200 6.30 15.23 -1.87
C PHE A 200 6.24 16.67 -1.34
N LEU A 201 7.10 17.57 -1.84
CA LEU A 201 7.14 18.97 -1.41
C LEU A 201 6.02 19.81 -2.02
N GLU A 202 5.56 19.43 -3.23
CA GLU A 202 4.51 20.12 -3.96
C GLU A 202 3.11 19.60 -3.61
N ALA A 203 3.01 18.47 -2.91
CA ALA A 203 1.74 17.82 -2.60
C ALA A 203 0.91 18.58 -1.57
N ASP A 204 -0.37 18.71 -1.86
CA ASP A 204 -1.35 19.34 -0.97
C ASP A 204 -1.80 18.39 0.13
N VAL A 205 -1.92 17.11 -0.21
CA VAL A 205 -2.43 16.06 0.68
C VAL A 205 -1.58 14.80 0.60
N GLY A 206 -1.30 14.22 1.77
CA GLY A 206 -0.64 12.96 1.94
C GLY A 206 -1.62 11.86 2.32
N VAL A 207 -1.54 10.70 1.68
CA VAL A 207 -2.37 9.53 2.01
C VAL A 207 -1.48 8.38 2.45
N SER A 208 -1.87 7.65 3.48
CA SER A 208 -1.19 6.41 3.88
C SER A 208 -2.15 5.31 4.29
N GLY A 209 -1.68 4.07 4.25
CA GLY A 209 -2.32 2.97 4.97
C GLY A 209 -2.02 3.01 6.47
N VAL A 210 -2.54 2.00 7.18
CA VAL A 210 -2.21 1.72 8.58
C VAL A 210 -1.95 0.21 8.73
N ASN A 211 -0.84 -0.15 9.36
CA ASN A 211 -0.53 -1.55 9.68
C ASN A 211 -1.24 -1.98 10.96
N PHE A 212 -1.21 -1.13 11.99
CA PHE A 212 -1.92 -1.35 13.26
C PHE A 212 -2.49 -0.04 13.80
N ALA A 213 -3.73 -0.08 14.27
CA ALA A 213 -4.34 1.03 15.00
C ALA A 213 -4.47 0.63 16.48
N ILE A 214 -3.81 1.36 17.37
CA ILE A 214 -3.71 1.00 18.79
C ILE A 214 -4.80 1.74 19.57
N ALA A 215 -5.79 0.99 20.07
CA ALA A 215 -6.94 1.55 20.78
C ALA A 215 -6.58 2.17 22.14
N GLU A 216 -5.62 1.59 22.87
CA GLU A 216 -5.16 2.12 24.17
C GLU A 216 -4.71 3.59 24.09
N THR A 217 -3.97 3.94 23.04
CA THR A 217 -3.24 5.21 22.93
C THR A 217 -3.75 6.13 21.82
N GLY A 218 -4.60 5.64 20.91
CA GLY A 218 -4.99 6.39 19.71
C GLY A 218 -3.80 6.60 18.77
N THR A 219 -3.04 5.54 18.51
CA THR A 219 -1.83 5.57 17.69
C THR A 219 -2.05 4.80 16.39
N LEU A 220 -1.67 5.39 15.27
CA LEU A 220 -1.61 4.72 13.97
C LEU A 220 -0.16 4.35 13.69
N LEU A 221 0.10 3.07 13.46
CA LEU A 221 1.43 2.56 13.14
C LEU A 221 1.51 2.20 11.66
N LEU A 222 2.53 2.75 11.01
CA LEU A 222 2.91 2.49 9.63
C LEU A 222 4.32 1.90 9.61
N VAL A 223 4.48 0.78 8.91
CA VAL A 223 5.80 0.19 8.62
C VAL A 223 6.24 0.66 7.24
N GLU A 224 7.46 1.17 7.15
CA GLU A 224 8.04 1.69 5.91
C GLU A 224 9.48 1.20 5.74
N ASN A 225 9.93 1.08 4.48
CA ASN A 225 11.21 0.52 4.08
C ASN A 225 12.07 1.47 3.21
N GLU A 226 11.54 2.60 2.76
CA GLU A 226 12.16 3.47 1.74
C GLU A 226 12.14 4.98 2.10
N GLY A 227 11.55 5.32 3.25
CA GLY A 227 11.29 6.68 3.72
C GLY A 227 10.07 7.35 3.07
N ASN A 228 9.46 6.72 2.07
CA ASN A 228 8.31 7.24 1.34
C ASN A 228 7.08 7.44 2.23
N GLY A 229 6.75 6.47 3.09
CA GLY A 229 5.63 6.56 4.03
C GLY A 229 5.80 7.74 4.99
N ARG A 230 7.02 7.98 5.47
CA ARG A 230 7.33 9.17 6.28
C ARG A 230 7.08 10.46 5.47
N MET A 231 7.59 10.55 4.25
CA MET A 231 7.39 11.75 3.42
C MET A 231 5.91 12.00 3.12
N SER A 232 5.15 10.96 2.78
CA SER A 232 3.71 11.05 2.53
C SER A 232 2.90 11.43 3.77
N THR A 233 3.40 11.17 4.98
CA THR A 233 2.68 11.47 6.23
C THR A 233 3.12 12.78 6.88
N THR A 234 4.31 13.30 6.57
CA THR A 234 4.87 14.48 7.24
C THR A 234 5.13 15.69 6.35
N ALA A 235 5.28 15.51 5.02
CA ALA A 235 5.57 16.64 4.13
C ALA A 235 4.31 17.45 3.74
N PRO A 236 3.18 16.81 3.37
CA PRO A 236 1.95 17.54 3.05
C PRO A 236 1.30 18.16 4.29
N GLY A 237 0.58 19.28 4.10
CA GLY A 237 -0.09 20.00 5.19
C GLY A 237 -1.33 19.28 5.75
N VAL A 238 -1.83 18.26 5.05
CA VAL A 238 -2.91 17.38 5.48
C VAL A 238 -2.50 15.93 5.24
N HIS A 239 -2.71 15.11 6.26
CA HIS A 239 -2.53 13.66 6.18
C HIS A 239 -3.86 12.95 6.37
N ILE A 240 -4.18 12.04 5.44
CA ILE A 240 -5.32 11.13 5.52
C ILE A 240 -4.78 9.70 5.67
N ALA A 241 -5.07 9.09 6.82
CA ALA A 241 -4.80 7.67 7.04
C ALA A 241 -6.05 6.84 6.71
N VAL A 242 -5.91 5.87 5.80
CA VAL A 242 -7.01 5.01 5.36
C VAL A 242 -6.74 3.58 5.79
N THR A 243 -7.71 2.97 6.49
CA THR A 243 -7.54 1.65 7.09
C THR A 243 -8.86 0.89 7.15
N GLY A 244 -8.76 -0.43 7.07
CA GLY A 244 -9.85 -1.32 7.48
C GLY A 244 -9.96 -1.40 9.00
N ILE A 245 -11.16 -1.71 9.49
CA ILE A 245 -11.47 -1.79 10.93
C ILE A 245 -10.72 -2.94 11.62
N GLU A 246 -10.35 -3.97 10.87
CA GLU A 246 -9.67 -5.16 11.38
C GLU A 246 -8.21 -4.90 11.77
N LYS A 247 -7.64 -3.74 11.43
CA LYS A 247 -6.27 -3.35 11.81
C LYS A 247 -6.14 -2.96 13.29
N VAL A 248 -7.25 -2.83 14.02
CA VAL A 248 -7.20 -2.47 15.44
C VAL A 248 -6.52 -3.56 16.28
N VAL A 249 -5.76 -3.11 17.27
CA VAL A 249 -5.23 -3.89 18.39
C VAL A 249 -5.49 -3.14 19.67
N GLU A 250 -5.62 -3.87 20.77
CA GLU A 250 -6.01 -3.27 22.04
C GLU A 250 -4.86 -2.47 22.66
N ASN A 251 -3.70 -3.10 22.88
CA ASN A 251 -2.60 -2.50 23.65
C ASN A 251 -1.38 -2.22 22.77
N LEU A 252 -0.60 -1.21 23.12
CA LEU A 252 0.63 -0.88 22.37
C LEU A 252 1.62 -2.06 22.35
N ARG A 253 1.74 -2.78 23.48
CA ARG A 253 2.60 -3.96 23.61
C ARG A 253 2.24 -5.10 22.66
N ASP A 254 0.99 -5.14 22.20
CA ASP A 254 0.52 -6.21 21.32
C ASP A 254 1.15 -6.09 19.93
N VAL A 255 1.65 -4.91 19.56
CA VAL A 255 2.26 -4.67 18.24
C VAL A 255 3.65 -5.26 18.13
N VAL A 256 4.42 -5.32 19.23
CA VAL A 256 5.80 -5.85 19.22
C VAL A 256 5.88 -7.25 18.62
N PRO A 257 5.14 -8.26 19.12
CA PRO A 257 5.17 -9.60 18.51
C PRO A 257 4.55 -9.65 17.11
N LEU A 258 3.68 -8.70 16.73
CA LEU A 258 3.10 -8.63 15.39
C LEU A 258 4.03 -8.01 14.35
N LEU A 259 5.10 -7.34 14.79
CA LEU A 259 6.17 -6.79 13.95
C LEU A 259 7.44 -7.65 13.94
N SER A 260 7.49 -8.69 14.79
CA SER A 260 8.67 -9.55 14.97
C SER A 260 8.78 -10.61 13.88
#